data_AF-A0A163GU46-F1
#
_entry.id   AF-A0A163GU46-F1
#
_cell.length_a   1.000
_cell.length_b   1.000
_cell.length_c   1.000
_cell.angle_alpha   90.00
_cell.angle_beta   90.00
_cell.angle_gamma   90.00
#
_symmetry.space_group_name_H-M   'P 1'
#
loop_
_entity.id
_entity.type
_entity.pdbx_description
1 polymer ?
#
loop_
_entity_poly.entity_id
_entity_poly.type
_entity_poly.pdbx_seq_one_letter_code
_entity_poly.pdbx_strand_id
1 'polypeptide(L)'
;MNEQRIAFITESSTRQATELPAYLFYQSPKSRWVNEIIRYMEAREFPREDIYFLSHYEQRIIPFEQTISDYPQTETTRSAAKQFAENIVKFVKSYDPIPFIELHMSRVMTDPLKAQFEKNGIRFRIYGESVSLAMKPGHYQQLIEEEENKRRLKDIQREKHSIISELEMLTPLIAREILTNYQYKAQLFGVENIFEEIKELLKSYGNRKKDSDAAEAAFLSLLKKQDHLGEVENFLLGKDTLPKLFKEREHYEKIKSRYGKLIAKFTKYLIKRDYVLQMENKIAATLNKLRVALI
;
A
#
# COMPACT_ATOMS: atom_id res chain seq x y z
N MET A 1 3.56 -7.12 22.13
CA MET A 1 5.04 -7.30 22.13
C MET A 1 5.35 -8.33 21.08
N ASN A 2 6.21 -8.03 20.11
CA ASN A 2 6.69 -9.04 19.17
C ASN A 2 7.50 -10.05 19.96
N GLU A 3 7.08 -11.31 19.94
CA GLU A 3 7.85 -12.42 20.50
C GLU A 3 9.19 -12.51 19.77
N GLN A 4 10.31 -12.57 20.49
CA GLN A 4 11.63 -12.78 19.88
C GLN A 4 11.65 -14.16 19.20
N ARG A 5 12.18 -14.23 17.98
CA ARG A 5 12.20 -15.45 17.18
C ARG A 5 13.62 -15.72 16.74
N ILE A 6 14.05 -16.98 16.78
CA ILE A 6 15.34 -17.41 16.23
C ILE A 6 15.09 -18.43 15.12
N ALA A 7 15.81 -18.32 14.01
CA ALA A 7 15.76 -19.27 12.90
C ALA A 7 17.04 -20.11 12.84
N PHE A 8 16.89 -21.44 12.88
CA PHE A 8 17.97 -22.38 12.65
C PHE A 8 17.87 -22.99 11.26
N ILE A 9 18.94 -22.83 10.49
CA ILE A 9 19.06 -23.29 9.10
C ILE A 9 20.09 -24.42 9.03
N THR A 10 19.79 -25.48 8.26
CA THR A 10 20.78 -26.52 7.98
C THR A 10 21.94 -25.95 7.17
N GLU A 11 23.17 -26.35 7.48
CA GLU A 11 24.29 -26.05 6.61
C GLU A 11 24.14 -26.71 5.22
N SER A 12 24.67 -26.05 4.21
CA SER A 12 24.79 -26.59 2.85
C SER A 12 26.02 -27.48 2.74
N SER A 13 25.89 -28.63 2.07
CA SER A 13 27.04 -29.48 1.69
C SER A 13 27.74 -29.00 0.42
N THR A 14 27.19 -28.01 -0.28
CA THR A 14 27.86 -27.39 -1.44
C THR A 14 28.26 -25.97 -1.06
N ARG A 15 29.38 -25.87 -0.36
CA ARG A 15 29.96 -24.64 0.21
C ARG A 15 30.90 -23.96 -0.78
N GLN A 16 31.15 -22.67 -0.61
CA GLN A 16 32.19 -21.94 -1.33
C GLN A 16 33.57 -22.27 -0.76
N ALA A 17 34.62 -22.24 -1.59
CA ALA A 17 36.00 -22.53 -1.14
C ALA A 17 36.68 -21.31 -0.48
N THR A 18 36.16 -20.12 -0.73
CA THR A 18 36.69 -18.86 -0.21
C THR A 18 35.97 -18.44 1.07
N GLU A 19 36.70 -17.75 1.94
CA GLU A 19 36.15 -17.15 3.15
C GLU A 19 35.08 -16.09 2.83
N LEU A 20 33.87 -16.30 3.36
CA LEU A 20 32.70 -15.47 3.11
C LEU A 20 31.78 -15.44 4.34
N PRO A 21 30.87 -14.45 4.46
CA PRO A 21 29.76 -14.50 5.40
C PRO A 21 28.96 -15.80 5.23
N ALA A 22 28.47 -16.38 6.33
CA ALA A 22 27.86 -17.71 6.34
C ALA A 22 26.73 -17.86 5.29
N TYR A 23 25.85 -16.87 5.16
CA TYR A 23 24.77 -16.92 4.17
C TYR A 23 25.26 -16.98 2.72
N LEU A 24 26.39 -16.33 2.37
CA LEU A 24 27.00 -16.43 1.05
C LEU A 24 27.82 -17.71 0.89
N PHE A 25 28.51 -18.13 1.97
CA PHE A 25 29.32 -19.34 1.98
C PHE A 25 28.49 -20.61 1.72
N TYR A 26 27.28 -20.68 2.27
CA TYR A 26 26.37 -21.82 2.06
C TYR A 26 25.52 -21.71 0.79
N GLN A 27 25.51 -20.55 0.12
CA GLN A 27 24.82 -20.38 -1.15
C GLN A 27 25.57 -21.06 -2.29
N SER A 28 24.84 -21.83 -3.09
CA SER A 28 25.39 -22.50 -4.27
C SER A 28 24.29 -22.86 -5.26
N PRO A 29 24.54 -22.85 -6.58
CA PRO A 29 23.56 -23.33 -7.57
C PRO A 29 23.06 -24.76 -7.31
N LYS A 30 23.85 -25.56 -6.59
CA LYS A 30 23.51 -26.94 -6.21
C LYS A 30 22.71 -27.03 -4.91
N SER A 31 22.73 -26.00 -4.05
CA SER A 31 22.00 -25.97 -2.77
C SER A 31 20.66 -25.26 -2.87
N ARG A 32 19.80 -25.75 -3.76
CA ARG A 32 18.52 -25.10 -4.05
C ARG A 32 17.69 -24.84 -2.80
N TRP A 33 17.66 -25.79 -1.86
CA TRP A 33 16.85 -25.65 -0.65
C TRP A 33 17.39 -24.57 0.31
N VAL A 34 18.69 -24.53 0.58
CA VAL A 34 19.29 -23.50 1.45
C VAL A 34 19.13 -22.12 0.82
N ASN A 35 19.31 -22.01 -0.49
CA ASN A 35 19.09 -20.75 -1.21
C ASN A 35 17.65 -20.24 -1.01
N GLU A 36 16.64 -21.11 -1.16
CA GLU A 36 15.24 -20.69 -0.98
C GLU A 36 14.88 -20.39 0.49
N ILE A 37 15.52 -21.05 1.48
CA ILE A 37 15.37 -20.66 2.89
C ILE A 37 15.89 -19.25 3.10
N ILE A 38 17.09 -18.93 2.59
CA ILE A 38 17.70 -17.60 2.72
C ILE A 38 16.79 -16.55 2.07
N ARG A 39 16.33 -16.80 0.84
CA ARG A 39 15.38 -15.90 0.14
C ARG A 39 14.09 -15.72 0.91
N TYR A 40 13.58 -16.77 1.55
CA TYR A 40 12.38 -16.67 2.38
C TYR A 40 12.60 -15.82 3.65
N MET A 41 13.78 -15.90 4.27
CA MET A 41 14.13 -15.02 5.39
C MET A 41 14.19 -13.55 4.95
N GLU A 42 14.78 -13.29 3.79
CA GLU A 42 14.84 -11.95 3.18
C GLU A 42 13.45 -11.42 2.83
N ALA A 43 12.61 -12.23 2.18
CA ALA A 43 11.22 -11.89 1.82
C ALA A 43 10.32 -11.65 3.04
N ARG A 44 10.74 -12.07 4.23
CA ARG A 44 10.04 -11.78 5.50
C ARG A 44 10.69 -10.68 6.33
N GLU A 45 11.79 -10.09 5.87
CA GLU A 45 12.62 -9.17 6.66
C GLU A 45 12.94 -9.76 8.04
N PHE A 46 13.29 -11.05 8.07
CA PHE A 46 13.67 -11.70 9.33
C PHE A 46 14.99 -11.07 9.85
N PRO A 47 15.08 -10.70 11.14
CA PRO A 47 16.29 -10.09 11.70
C PRO A 47 17.51 -10.98 11.49
N ARG A 48 18.57 -10.46 10.86
CA ARG A 48 19.73 -11.27 10.47
C ARG A 48 20.52 -11.77 11.67
N GLU A 49 20.53 -10.99 12.74
CA GLU A 49 21.11 -11.29 14.04
C GLU A 49 20.45 -12.50 14.75
N ASP A 50 19.22 -12.83 14.36
CA ASP A 50 18.44 -13.93 14.92
C ASP A 50 18.45 -15.19 14.03
N ILE A 51 19.27 -15.21 12.97
CA ILE A 51 19.41 -16.35 12.05
C ILE A 51 20.75 -17.04 12.29
N TYR A 52 20.72 -18.36 12.41
CA TYR A 52 21.90 -19.18 12.65
C TYR A 52 21.93 -20.41 11.75
N PHE A 53 23.09 -20.68 11.16
CA PHE A 53 23.39 -21.95 10.51
C PHE A 53 23.91 -22.96 11.53
N LEU A 54 23.41 -24.19 11.46
CA LEU A 54 23.86 -25.28 12.31
C LEU A 54 24.87 -26.13 11.54
N SER A 55 26.11 -26.17 12.04
CA SER A 55 27.17 -27.01 11.50
C SER A 55 27.47 -28.20 12.39
N HIS A 56 27.56 -29.38 11.77
CA HIS A 56 27.94 -30.59 12.49
C HIS A 56 29.43 -30.66 12.81
N TYR A 57 30.26 -29.98 12.04
CA TYR A 57 31.67 -29.84 12.32
C TYR A 57 31.82 -29.02 13.61
N GLU A 58 32.42 -29.65 14.63
CA GLU A 58 32.60 -29.07 15.97
C GLU A 58 31.29 -28.58 16.65
N GLN A 59 30.12 -29.01 16.15
CA GLN A 59 28.80 -28.66 16.71
C GLN A 59 28.58 -27.14 16.83
N ARG A 60 28.94 -26.41 15.76
CA ARG A 60 28.94 -24.94 15.73
C ARG A 60 27.56 -24.37 15.42
N ILE A 61 27.17 -23.34 16.16
CA ILE A 61 26.03 -22.46 15.87
C ILE A 61 26.60 -21.17 15.29
N ILE A 62 26.42 -20.96 13.98
CA ILE A 62 27.11 -19.93 13.21
C ILE A 62 26.10 -18.81 12.90
N PRO A 63 26.27 -17.57 13.41
CA PRO A 63 25.44 -16.44 13.03
C PRO A 63 25.43 -16.20 11.52
N PHE A 64 24.32 -15.71 11.00
CA PHE A 64 24.07 -15.53 9.56
C PHE A 64 25.15 -14.73 8.82
N GLU A 65 25.66 -13.68 9.45
CA GLU A 65 26.68 -12.79 8.88
C GLU A 65 28.11 -13.10 9.38
N GLN A 66 28.30 -14.14 10.20
CA GLN A 66 29.64 -14.53 10.63
C GLN A 66 30.47 -14.96 9.41
N THR A 67 31.63 -14.35 9.23
CA THR A 67 32.61 -14.79 8.24
C THR A 67 33.16 -16.15 8.63
N ILE A 68 33.12 -17.09 7.69
CA ILE A 68 33.61 -18.46 7.87
C ILE A 68 34.60 -18.82 6.76
N SER A 69 35.75 -19.34 7.16
CA SER A 69 36.71 -19.99 6.27
C SER A 69 36.26 -21.42 5.97
N ASP A 70 36.81 -22.02 4.91
CA ASP A 70 36.50 -23.41 4.56
C ASP A 70 36.86 -24.38 5.70
N TYR A 71 36.03 -25.41 5.89
CA TYR A 71 36.20 -26.42 6.92
C TYR A 71 35.66 -27.78 6.47
N PRO A 72 36.17 -28.90 7.02
CA PRO A 72 35.80 -30.24 6.58
C PRO A 72 34.29 -30.50 6.61
N GLN A 73 33.84 -31.34 5.67
CA GLN A 73 32.49 -31.88 5.72
C GLN A 73 32.46 -33.06 6.68
N THR A 74 31.49 -33.07 7.58
CA THR A 74 31.29 -34.17 8.53
C THR A 74 29.93 -34.79 8.27
N GLU A 75 29.88 -36.12 8.11
CA GLU A 75 28.60 -36.80 8.00
C GLU A 75 27.83 -36.73 9.31
N THR A 76 26.54 -36.43 9.21
CA THR A 76 25.66 -36.36 10.37
C THR A 76 25.24 -37.75 10.82
N THR A 77 25.77 -38.23 11.94
CA THR A 77 25.28 -39.44 12.61
C THR A 77 24.14 -39.11 13.57
N ARG A 78 23.26 -40.09 13.86
CA ARG A 78 22.16 -39.91 14.83
C ARG A 78 22.66 -39.58 16.25
N SER A 79 23.81 -40.12 16.67
CA SER A 79 24.39 -39.82 17.99
C SER A 79 24.92 -38.39 18.04
N ALA A 80 25.66 -37.95 17.00
CA ALA A 80 26.15 -36.58 16.89
C ALA A 80 25.00 -35.57 16.85
N ALA A 81 23.92 -35.87 16.13
CA ALA A 81 22.72 -35.03 16.07
C ALA A 81 22.05 -34.87 17.45
N LYS A 82 21.97 -35.94 18.25
CA LYS A 82 21.43 -35.89 19.62
C LYS A 82 22.29 -35.02 20.54
N GLN A 83 23.60 -35.19 20.50
CA GLN A 83 24.52 -34.39 21.31
C GLN A 83 24.45 -32.90 20.91
N PHE A 84 24.42 -32.62 19.61
CA PHE A 84 24.33 -31.24 19.14
C PHE A 84 23.00 -30.58 19.53
N ALA A 85 21.89 -31.32 19.51
CA ALA A 85 20.59 -30.82 19.99
C ALA A 85 20.64 -30.33 21.45
N GLU A 86 21.40 -30.99 22.33
CA GLU A 86 21.59 -30.54 23.71
C GLU A 86 22.33 -29.19 23.79
N ASN A 87 23.34 -28.99 22.95
CA ASN A 87 24.07 -27.72 22.88
C ASN A 87 23.17 -26.60 22.35
N ILE A 88 22.35 -26.88 21.35
CA ILE A 88 21.39 -25.91 20.80
C ILE A 88 20.36 -25.50 21.87
N VAL A 89 19.88 -26.43 22.68
CA VAL A 89 18.98 -26.12 23.80
C VAL A 89 19.66 -25.21 24.83
N LYS A 90 20.92 -25.48 25.18
CA LYS A 90 21.69 -24.61 26.08
C LYS A 90 21.82 -23.19 25.52
N PHE A 91 22.11 -23.08 24.22
CA PHE A 91 22.15 -21.80 23.52
C PHE A 91 20.80 -21.08 23.54
N VAL A 92 19.69 -21.76 23.23
CA VAL A 92 18.35 -21.14 23.28
C VAL A 92 17.98 -20.68 24.69
N LYS A 93 18.38 -21.44 25.72
CA LYS A 93 18.14 -21.08 27.12
C LYS A 93 19.01 -19.94 27.64
N SER A 94 20.03 -19.48 26.90
CA SER A 94 20.79 -18.30 27.29
C SER A 94 20.04 -16.99 27.03
N TYR A 95 18.93 -17.03 26.31
CA TYR A 95 18.06 -15.88 26.05
C TYR A 95 16.99 -15.75 27.14
N ASP A 96 16.73 -14.52 27.56
CA ASP A 96 15.63 -14.17 28.48
C ASP A 96 14.86 -12.96 27.92
N PRO A 97 13.60 -13.13 27.47
CA PRO A 97 12.81 -14.37 27.49
C PRO A 97 13.27 -15.41 26.45
N ILE A 98 12.92 -16.68 26.69
CA ILE A 98 13.19 -17.77 25.74
C ILE A 98 12.46 -17.49 24.40
N PRO A 99 13.17 -17.46 23.26
CA PRO A 99 12.60 -17.12 21.97
C PRO A 99 11.80 -18.28 21.36
N PHE A 100 10.93 -17.94 20.42
CA PHE A 100 10.28 -18.90 19.53
C PHE A 100 11.27 -19.41 18.48
N ILE A 101 11.34 -20.71 18.24
CA ILE A 101 12.33 -21.30 17.33
C ILE A 101 11.72 -21.73 15.99
N GLU A 102 12.27 -21.26 14.88
CA GLU A 102 11.95 -21.75 13.52
C GLU A 102 13.03 -22.71 13.03
N LEU A 103 12.63 -23.93 12.65
CA LEU A 103 13.53 -24.99 12.21
C LEU A 103 13.43 -25.19 10.69
N HIS A 104 14.52 -24.90 9.98
CA HIS A 104 14.68 -25.02 8.53
C HIS A 104 15.74 -26.07 8.18
N MET A 105 15.50 -27.32 8.58
CA MET A 105 16.51 -28.39 8.49
C MET A 105 15.92 -29.78 8.20
N SER A 106 16.81 -30.76 8.03
CA SER A 106 16.44 -32.12 7.65
C SER A 106 15.91 -32.90 8.86
N ARG A 107 15.20 -34.01 8.61
CA ARG A 107 14.64 -34.87 9.67
C ARG A 107 15.70 -35.38 10.65
N VAL A 108 16.91 -35.63 10.15
CA VAL A 108 18.03 -36.10 10.97
C VAL A 108 18.32 -35.16 12.13
N MET A 109 18.15 -33.84 11.95
CA MET A 109 18.33 -32.84 12.99
C MET A 109 17.03 -32.36 13.63
N THR A 110 15.92 -32.26 12.89
CA THR A 110 14.66 -31.82 13.50
C THR A 110 14.16 -32.81 14.54
N ASP A 111 14.32 -34.12 14.34
CA ASP A 111 13.73 -35.12 15.27
C ASP A 111 14.38 -35.06 16.67
N PRO A 112 15.73 -35.04 16.81
CA PRO A 112 16.36 -34.83 18.11
C PRO A 112 16.04 -33.48 18.75
N LEU A 113 15.99 -32.40 17.96
CA LEU A 113 15.66 -31.07 18.46
C LEU A 113 14.21 -30.96 18.93
N LYS A 114 13.27 -31.53 18.19
CA LYS A 114 11.84 -31.61 18.55
C LYS A 114 11.66 -32.23 19.93
N ALA A 115 12.24 -33.41 20.14
CA ALA A 115 12.16 -34.10 21.43
C ALA A 115 12.77 -33.26 22.58
N GLN A 116 13.90 -32.59 22.33
CA GLN A 116 14.53 -31.75 23.34
C GLN A 116 13.74 -30.46 23.61
N PHE A 117 13.19 -29.80 22.59
CA PHE A 117 12.40 -28.59 22.76
C PHE A 117 11.08 -28.87 23.49
N GLU A 118 10.38 -29.95 23.14
CA GLU A 118 9.18 -30.41 23.85
C GLU A 118 9.49 -30.69 25.33
N LYS A 119 10.58 -31.43 25.62
CA LYS A 119 11.02 -31.72 26.99
C LYS A 119 11.32 -30.47 27.81
N ASN A 120 11.81 -29.40 27.17
CA ASN A 120 12.21 -28.17 27.83
C ASN A 120 11.17 -27.05 27.75
N GLY A 121 9.97 -27.32 27.22
CA GLY A 121 8.91 -26.32 27.07
C GLY A 121 9.24 -25.18 26.09
N ILE A 122 10.18 -25.40 25.16
CA ILE A 122 10.58 -24.41 24.16
C ILE A 122 9.57 -24.45 23.02
N ARG A 123 9.01 -23.30 22.63
CA ARG A 123 8.07 -23.18 21.52
C ARG A 123 8.83 -23.18 20.19
N PHE A 124 8.37 -23.97 19.22
CA PHE A 124 9.02 -24.06 17.92
C PHE A 124 8.04 -24.36 16.77
N ARG A 125 8.50 -24.15 15.53
CA ARG A 125 7.84 -24.57 14.30
C ARG A 125 8.85 -25.21 13.36
N ILE A 126 8.47 -26.34 12.76
CA ILE A 126 9.27 -27.02 11.74
C ILE A 126 8.72 -26.66 10.36
N TYR A 127 9.59 -26.17 9.47
CA TYR A 127 9.23 -25.82 8.09
C TYR A 127 9.51 -26.99 7.14
N GLY A 128 8.49 -27.39 6.37
CA GLY A 128 8.58 -28.48 5.41
C GLY A 128 8.75 -29.87 6.05
N GLU A 129 8.18 -30.13 7.24
CA GLU A 129 8.26 -31.43 7.96
C GLU A 129 7.67 -32.59 7.13
N SER A 130 6.58 -32.32 6.40
CA SER A 130 5.87 -33.28 5.54
C SER A 130 6.29 -33.23 4.06
N VAL A 131 7.22 -32.34 3.70
CA VAL A 131 7.64 -32.11 2.32
C VAL A 131 8.93 -32.88 2.03
N SER A 132 8.94 -33.66 0.95
CA SER A 132 10.14 -34.39 0.52
C SER A 132 11.27 -33.42 0.15
N LEU A 133 12.52 -33.84 0.33
CA LEU A 133 13.70 -32.98 0.10
C LEU A 133 13.69 -32.33 -1.31
N ALA A 134 13.28 -33.09 -2.33
CA ALA A 134 13.18 -32.61 -3.71
C ALA A 134 12.13 -31.52 -3.91
N MET A 135 11.03 -31.54 -3.13
CA MET A 135 9.93 -30.58 -3.22
C MET A 135 10.11 -29.37 -2.30
N LYS A 136 11.05 -29.42 -1.35
CA LYS A 136 11.28 -28.32 -0.40
C LYS A 136 11.55 -26.98 -1.10
N PRO A 137 12.40 -26.87 -2.14
CA PRO A 137 12.59 -25.58 -2.83
C PRO A 137 11.27 -24.97 -3.33
N GLY A 138 10.41 -25.77 -3.98
CA GLY A 138 9.10 -25.30 -4.45
C GLY A 138 8.15 -24.89 -3.32
N HIS A 139 8.19 -25.59 -2.18
CA HIS A 139 7.43 -25.19 -1.00
C HIS A 139 7.86 -23.82 -0.45
N TYR A 140 9.17 -23.54 -0.41
CA TYR A 140 9.65 -22.21 0.01
C TYR A 140 9.35 -21.12 -1.02
N GLN A 141 9.37 -21.43 -2.32
CA GLN A 141 8.94 -20.49 -3.36
C GLN A 141 7.48 -20.07 -3.16
N GLN A 142 6.58 -21.01 -2.85
CA GLN A 142 5.19 -20.68 -2.50
C GLN A 142 5.11 -19.78 -1.26
N LEU A 143 5.89 -20.07 -0.21
CA LEU A 143 5.93 -19.22 0.98
C LEU A 143 6.47 -17.81 0.69
N ILE A 144 7.45 -17.69 -0.21
CA ILE A 144 7.98 -16.39 -0.66
C ILE A 144 6.89 -15.62 -1.41
N GLU A 145 6.22 -16.26 -2.37
CA GLU A 145 5.12 -15.66 -3.13
C GLU A 145 3.97 -15.20 -2.21
N GLU A 146 3.63 -15.98 -1.17
CA GLU A 146 2.64 -15.60 -0.17
C GLU A 146 3.06 -14.34 0.61
N GLU A 147 4.33 -14.23 1.02
CA GLU A 147 4.83 -13.06 1.77
C GLU A 147 4.94 -11.82 0.88
N GLU A 148 5.40 -11.96 -0.35
CA GLU A 148 5.42 -10.88 -1.35
C GLU A 148 4.00 -10.39 -1.64
N ASN A 149 3.04 -11.30 -1.80
CA ASN A 149 1.63 -10.94 -1.98
C ASN A 149 1.05 -10.20 -0.77
N LYS A 150 1.34 -10.64 0.46
CA LYS A 150 0.92 -9.93 1.68
C LYS A 150 1.49 -8.51 1.73
N ARG A 151 2.77 -8.31 1.36
CA ARG A 151 3.41 -6.99 1.28
C ARG A 151 2.72 -6.12 0.24
N ARG A 152 2.53 -6.65 -0.97
CA ARG A 152 1.84 -5.97 -2.05
C ARG A 152 0.44 -5.53 -1.64
N LEU A 153 -0.33 -6.37 -0.95
CA LEU A 153 -1.67 -6.02 -0.45
C LEU A 153 -1.60 -4.90 0.59
N LYS A 154 -0.63 -4.93 1.51
CA LYS A 154 -0.41 -3.84 2.49
C LYS A 154 -0.04 -2.54 1.80
N ASP A 155 0.79 -2.58 0.76
CA ASP A 155 1.19 -1.40 0.01
C ASP A 155 0.01 -0.82 -0.78
N ILE A 156 -0.79 -1.68 -1.42
CA ILE A 156 -2.06 -1.27 -2.04
C ILE A 156 -2.97 -0.59 -1.01
N GLN A 157 -3.10 -1.17 0.19
CA GLN A 157 -3.92 -0.59 1.25
C GLN A 157 -3.37 0.77 1.73
N ARG A 158 -2.06 0.92 1.87
CA ARG A 158 -1.42 2.21 2.20
C ARG A 158 -1.67 3.26 1.13
N GLU A 159 -1.57 2.89 -0.13
CA GLU A 159 -1.88 3.79 -1.25
C GLU A 159 -3.36 4.18 -1.26
N LYS A 160 -4.29 3.24 -1.04
CA LYS A 160 -5.71 3.54 -0.88
C LYS A 160 -5.96 4.55 0.23
N HIS A 161 -5.33 4.37 1.40
CA HIS A 161 -5.41 5.33 2.51
C HIS A 161 -4.83 6.70 2.15
N SER A 162 -3.73 6.76 1.39
CA SER A 162 -3.15 8.01 0.88
C SER A 162 -4.17 8.77 0.02
N ILE A 163 -4.79 8.08 -0.95
CA ILE A 163 -5.83 8.67 -1.80
C ILE A 163 -7.01 9.18 -0.96
N ILE A 164 -7.48 8.37 0.01
CA ILE A 164 -8.56 8.78 0.92
C ILE A 164 -8.22 10.07 1.67
N SER A 165 -6.97 10.22 2.12
CA SER A 165 -6.52 11.41 2.85
C SER A 165 -6.47 12.67 1.98
N GLU A 166 -6.11 12.54 0.69
CA GLU A 166 -6.12 13.66 -0.27
C GLU A 166 -7.54 14.14 -0.61
N LEU A 167 -8.54 13.28 -0.44
CA LEU A 167 -9.94 13.60 -0.74
C LEU A 167 -10.59 14.52 0.30
N GLU A 168 -9.88 15.16 1.23
CA GLU A 168 -10.46 16.02 2.28
C GLU A 168 -11.45 17.07 1.71
N MET A 169 -11.04 17.75 0.64
CA MET A 169 -11.86 18.71 -0.08
C MET A 169 -12.45 18.10 -1.36
N LEU A 170 -13.77 18.06 -1.47
CA LEU A 170 -14.48 17.43 -2.59
C LEU A 170 -14.67 18.39 -3.77
N THR A 171 -13.58 18.88 -4.36
CA THR A 171 -13.61 19.93 -5.41
C THR A 171 -13.21 19.41 -6.79
N PRO A 172 -13.55 20.14 -7.88
CA PRO A 172 -13.07 19.82 -9.23
C PRO A 172 -11.54 19.86 -9.39
N LEU A 173 -10.84 20.62 -8.55
CA LEU A 173 -9.37 20.68 -8.57
C LEU A 173 -8.80 19.36 -8.06
N ILE A 174 -9.22 18.93 -6.87
CA ILE A 174 -8.82 17.65 -6.26
C ILE A 174 -9.18 16.49 -7.20
N ALA A 175 -10.37 16.51 -7.81
CA ALA A 175 -10.75 15.50 -8.79
C ALA A 175 -9.75 15.37 -9.96
N ARG A 176 -9.19 16.49 -10.45
CA ARG A 176 -8.15 16.46 -11.50
C ARG A 176 -6.85 15.87 -10.99
N GLU A 177 -6.40 16.30 -9.81
CA GLU A 177 -5.17 15.81 -9.19
C GLU A 177 -5.22 14.30 -8.96
N ILE A 178 -6.35 13.79 -8.44
CA ILE A 178 -6.57 12.35 -8.27
C ILE A 178 -6.51 11.60 -9.59
N LEU A 179 -7.17 12.10 -10.65
CA LEU A 179 -7.07 11.47 -11.98
C LEU A 179 -5.63 11.44 -12.47
N THR A 180 -4.92 12.56 -12.41
CA THR A 180 -3.54 12.67 -12.88
C THR A 180 -2.60 11.73 -12.13
N ASN A 181 -2.75 11.62 -10.81
CA ASN A 181 -1.83 10.88 -9.96
C ASN A 181 -2.15 9.38 -9.86
N TYR A 182 -3.41 8.98 -10.06
CA TYR A 182 -3.86 7.63 -9.70
C TYR A 182 -4.67 6.87 -10.77
N GLN A 183 -5.05 7.50 -11.89
CA GLN A 183 -5.90 6.83 -12.89
C GLN A 183 -5.28 5.54 -13.44
N TYR A 184 -3.96 5.50 -13.63
CA TYR A 184 -3.26 4.32 -14.13
C TYR A 184 -3.30 3.12 -13.16
N LYS A 185 -3.68 3.36 -11.89
CA LYS A 185 -3.84 2.32 -10.85
C LYS A 185 -5.31 1.97 -10.60
N ALA A 186 -6.28 2.55 -11.32
CA ALA A 186 -7.69 2.36 -11.01
C ALA A 186 -8.12 0.87 -11.03
N GLN A 187 -7.54 0.07 -11.95
CA GLN A 187 -7.78 -1.38 -12.02
C GLN A 187 -7.20 -2.15 -10.83
N LEU A 188 -6.03 -1.74 -10.33
CA LEU A 188 -5.43 -2.33 -9.14
C LEU A 188 -6.34 -2.14 -7.91
N PHE A 189 -7.11 -1.06 -7.88
CA PHE A 189 -8.00 -0.71 -6.79
C PHE A 189 -9.45 -1.16 -7.00
N GLY A 190 -9.83 -1.55 -8.22
CA GLY A 190 -11.20 -1.96 -8.60
C GLY A 190 -12.19 -0.79 -8.71
N VAL A 191 -11.72 0.39 -9.14
CA VAL A 191 -12.50 1.65 -9.17
C VAL A 191 -12.48 2.33 -10.54
N GLU A 192 -12.19 1.61 -11.62
CA GLU A 192 -12.08 2.12 -13.00
C GLU A 192 -13.30 2.93 -13.43
N ASN A 193 -14.49 2.41 -13.14
CA ASN A 193 -15.75 3.05 -13.50
C ASN A 193 -15.92 4.41 -12.80
N ILE A 194 -15.44 4.54 -11.55
CA ILE A 194 -15.53 5.79 -10.80
C ILE A 194 -14.56 6.82 -11.38
N PHE A 195 -13.34 6.41 -11.75
CA PHE A 195 -12.38 7.29 -12.41
C PHE A 195 -12.90 7.79 -13.76
N GLU A 196 -13.54 6.93 -14.56
CA GLU A 196 -14.11 7.37 -15.84
C GLU A 196 -15.31 8.32 -15.64
N GLU A 197 -16.15 8.08 -14.63
CA GLU A 197 -17.23 9.01 -14.22
C GLU A 197 -16.65 10.39 -13.84
N ILE A 198 -15.58 10.44 -13.03
CA ILE A 198 -14.91 11.70 -12.64
C ILE A 198 -14.41 12.45 -13.88
N LYS A 199 -13.77 11.74 -14.82
CA LYS A 199 -13.22 12.32 -16.06
C LYS A 199 -14.31 12.93 -16.93
N GLU A 200 -15.43 12.25 -17.12
CA GLU A 200 -16.58 12.77 -17.86
C GLU A 200 -17.19 14.00 -17.19
N LEU A 201 -17.36 13.95 -15.86
CA LEU A 201 -17.88 15.06 -15.07
C LEU A 201 -16.96 16.29 -15.16
N LEU A 202 -15.64 16.11 -15.12
CA LEU A 202 -14.67 17.20 -15.26
C LEU A 202 -14.69 17.84 -16.65
N LYS A 203 -14.84 17.04 -17.71
CA LYS A 203 -15.01 17.55 -19.08
C LYS A 203 -16.29 18.39 -19.19
N SER A 204 -17.40 17.89 -18.66
CA SER A 204 -18.68 18.61 -18.62
C SER A 204 -18.56 19.90 -17.80
N TYR A 205 -17.95 19.84 -16.62
CA TYR A 205 -17.68 21.00 -15.76
C TYR A 205 -16.90 22.08 -16.50
N GLY A 206 -15.81 21.72 -17.19
CA GLY A 206 -15.01 22.67 -17.96
C GLY A 206 -15.82 23.40 -19.04
N ASN A 207 -16.70 22.69 -19.74
CA ASN A 207 -17.58 23.30 -20.75
C ASN A 207 -18.62 24.23 -20.10
N ARG A 208 -19.24 23.82 -18.99
CA ARG A 208 -20.22 24.65 -18.26
C ARG A 208 -19.58 25.89 -17.65
N LYS A 209 -18.34 25.77 -17.15
CA LYS A 209 -17.58 26.88 -16.59
C LYS A 209 -17.28 27.92 -17.65
N LYS A 210 -16.78 27.50 -18.82
CA LYS A 210 -16.57 28.39 -19.99
C LYS A 210 -17.85 29.11 -20.41
N ASP A 211 -18.97 28.39 -20.48
CA ASP A 211 -20.29 28.97 -20.79
C ASP A 211 -20.72 30.04 -19.77
N SER A 212 -20.49 29.77 -18.48
CA SER A 212 -20.80 30.69 -17.38
C SER A 212 -19.93 31.93 -17.44
N ASP A 213 -18.62 31.76 -17.60
CA ASP A 213 -17.66 32.87 -17.66
C ASP A 213 -17.92 33.76 -18.89
N ALA A 214 -18.30 33.17 -20.03
CA ALA A 214 -18.72 33.92 -21.21
C ALA A 214 -20.04 34.69 -21.00
N ALA A 215 -21.00 34.10 -20.29
CA ALA A 215 -22.26 34.78 -19.94
C ALA A 215 -22.02 35.94 -18.97
N GLU A 216 -21.13 35.76 -18.00
CA GLU A 216 -20.69 36.79 -17.05
C GLU A 216 -20.01 37.96 -17.77
N ALA A 217 -19.03 37.66 -18.63
CA ALA A 217 -18.33 38.68 -19.41
C ALA A 217 -19.30 39.48 -20.31
N ALA A 218 -20.26 38.80 -20.94
CA ALA A 218 -21.29 39.46 -21.75
C ALA A 218 -22.23 40.35 -20.91
N PHE A 219 -22.57 39.93 -19.69
CA PHE A 219 -23.33 40.74 -18.74
C PHE A 219 -22.53 41.97 -18.30
N LEU A 220 -21.31 41.80 -17.80
CA LEU A 220 -20.45 42.88 -17.31
C LEU A 220 -20.13 43.91 -18.41
N SER A 221 -19.91 43.44 -19.65
CA SER A 221 -19.71 44.31 -20.81
C SER A 221 -20.95 45.19 -21.10
N LEU A 222 -22.15 44.65 -20.91
CA LEU A 222 -23.40 45.38 -21.11
C LEU A 222 -23.70 46.31 -19.94
N LEU A 223 -23.41 45.88 -18.70
CA LEU A 223 -23.58 46.68 -17.48
C LEU A 223 -22.80 47.99 -17.60
N LYS A 224 -21.51 47.91 -17.95
CA LYS A 224 -20.64 49.08 -18.18
C LYS A 224 -21.14 50.04 -19.26
N LYS A 225 -21.92 49.54 -20.23
CA LYS A 225 -22.43 50.33 -21.36
C LYS A 225 -23.79 50.96 -21.11
N GLN A 226 -24.59 50.43 -20.18
CA GLN A 226 -26.00 50.81 -20.05
C GLN A 226 -26.36 51.35 -18.66
N ASP A 227 -25.59 51.03 -17.63
CA ASP A 227 -25.89 51.43 -16.25
C ASP A 227 -25.00 52.58 -15.77
N HIS A 228 -25.07 53.73 -16.45
CA HIS A 228 -24.21 54.89 -16.16
C HIS A 228 -24.45 55.50 -14.77
N LEU A 229 -25.63 55.28 -14.18
CA LEU A 229 -26.01 55.80 -12.86
C LEU A 229 -25.85 54.73 -11.75
N GLY A 230 -25.41 53.52 -12.09
CA GLY A 230 -25.24 52.41 -11.14
C GLY A 230 -26.55 51.89 -10.53
N GLU A 231 -27.71 52.17 -11.14
CA GLU A 231 -29.01 51.77 -10.61
C GLU A 231 -29.17 50.24 -10.63
N VAL A 232 -28.76 49.61 -11.73
CA VAL A 232 -28.86 48.16 -11.90
C VAL A 232 -27.82 47.45 -11.04
N GLU A 233 -26.59 47.94 -10.98
CA GLU A 233 -25.53 47.41 -10.12
C GLU A 233 -25.95 47.42 -8.64
N ASN A 234 -26.49 48.54 -8.16
CA ASN A 234 -27.02 48.66 -6.81
C ASN A 234 -28.19 47.68 -6.54
N PHE A 235 -29.11 47.54 -7.51
CA PHE A 235 -30.19 46.57 -7.38
C PHE A 235 -29.65 45.13 -7.29
N LEU A 236 -28.66 44.78 -8.11
CA LEU A 236 -28.10 43.42 -8.19
C LEU A 236 -27.16 43.07 -7.02
N LEU A 237 -26.75 44.04 -6.21
CA LEU A 237 -25.92 43.82 -5.04
C LEU A 237 -26.53 42.73 -4.13
N GLY A 238 -25.76 41.67 -3.87
CA GLY A 238 -26.18 40.54 -3.05
C GLY A 238 -27.20 39.58 -3.69
N LYS A 239 -27.60 39.79 -4.96
CA LYS A 239 -28.54 38.92 -5.71
C LYS A 239 -27.80 37.89 -6.55
N ASP A 240 -27.03 37.03 -5.89
CA ASP A 240 -26.16 36.03 -6.52
C ASP A 240 -26.84 34.71 -6.90
N THR A 241 -28.15 34.60 -6.72
CA THR A 241 -28.97 33.43 -7.10
C THR A 241 -30.32 33.86 -7.69
N LEU A 242 -30.95 33.01 -8.50
CA LEU A 242 -32.27 33.29 -9.07
C LEU A 242 -33.33 33.56 -7.99
N PRO A 243 -33.45 32.77 -6.91
CA PRO A 243 -34.42 33.07 -5.85
C PRO A 243 -34.21 34.45 -5.22
N LYS A 244 -32.95 34.86 -4.98
CA LYS A 244 -32.64 36.20 -4.45
C LYS A 244 -33.00 37.30 -5.44
N LEU A 245 -32.81 37.06 -6.74
CA LEU A 245 -33.20 38.00 -7.79
C LEU A 245 -34.71 38.27 -7.81
N PHE A 246 -35.53 37.23 -7.63
CA PHE A 246 -36.99 37.33 -7.70
C PHE A 246 -37.69 37.62 -6.36
N LYS A 247 -36.94 37.68 -5.25
CA LYS A 247 -37.48 37.93 -3.91
C LYS A 247 -38.18 39.30 -3.80
N GLU A 248 -37.67 40.32 -4.49
CA GLU A 248 -38.24 41.67 -4.55
C GLU A 248 -39.00 41.89 -5.87
N ARG A 249 -40.11 41.17 -6.06
CA ARG A 249 -40.81 41.08 -7.36
C ARG A 249 -41.18 42.44 -7.96
N GLU A 250 -41.68 43.38 -7.16
CA GLU A 250 -42.06 44.72 -7.64
C GLU A 250 -40.85 45.54 -8.11
N HIS A 251 -39.76 45.48 -7.35
CA HIS A 251 -38.52 46.18 -7.70
C HIS A 251 -37.88 45.56 -8.94
N TYR A 252 -37.88 44.22 -9.04
CA TYR A 252 -37.44 43.49 -10.20
C TYR A 252 -38.18 43.89 -11.47
N GLU A 253 -39.52 43.94 -11.47
CA GLU A 253 -40.29 44.33 -12.66
C GLU A 253 -40.06 45.80 -13.05
N LYS A 254 -39.86 46.71 -12.07
CA LYS A 254 -39.49 48.11 -12.33
C LYS A 254 -38.10 48.27 -12.96
N ILE A 255 -37.12 47.47 -12.55
CA ILE A 255 -35.77 47.50 -13.14
C ILE A 255 -35.80 46.82 -14.52
N LYS A 256 -36.47 45.68 -14.64
CA LYS A 256 -36.62 44.93 -15.90
C LYS A 256 -37.35 45.72 -16.99
N SER A 257 -38.35 46.53 -16.65
CA SER A 257 -39.04 47.36 -17.66
C SER A 257 -38.11 48.39 -18.31
N ARG A 258 -37.11 48.89 -17.57
CA ARG A 258 -36.12 49.87 -18.04
C ARG A 258 -34.87 49.23 -18.64
N TYR A 259 -34.40 48.13 -18.04
CA TYR A 259 -33.12 47.48 -18.34
C TYR A 259 -33.28 46.01 -18.76
N GLY A 260 -34.38 45.66 -19.43
CA GLY A 260 -34.76 44.26 -19.69
C GLY A 260 -33.68 43.41 -20.35
N LYS A 261 -32.91 43.97 -21.30
CA LYS A 261 -31.80 43.26 -21.95
C LYS A 261 -30.66 42.95 -20.98
N LEU A 262 -30.33 43.87 -20.08
CA LEU A 262 -29.28 43.71 -19.07
C LEU A 262 -29.69 42.69 -18.01
N ILE A 263 -30.93 42.79 -17.51
CA ILE A 263 -31.51 41.80 -16.59
C ILE A 263 -31.56 40.42 -17.23
N ALA A 264 -31.95 40.29 -18.50
CA ALA A 264 -31.95 39.01 -19.20
C ALA A 264 -30.54 38.39 -19.29
N LYS A 265 -29.49 39.20 -19.49
CA LYS A 265 -28.09 38.72 -19.49
C LYS A 265 -27.65 38.27 -18.11
N PHE A 266 -28.01 39.01 -17.06
CA PHE A 266 -27.73 38.63 -15.68
C PHE A 266 -28.44 37.33 -15.28
N THR A 267 -29.73 37.21 -15.57
CA THR A 267 -30.50 35.97 -15.35
C THR A 267 -29.88 34.79 -16.10
N LYS A 268 -29.45 34.98 -17.36
CA LYS A 268 -28.74 33.94 -18.12
C LYS A 268 -27.43 33.54 -17.44
N TYR A 269 -26.65 34.49 -16.93
CA TYR A 269 -25.44 34.20 -16.16
C TYR A 269 -25.75 33.38 -14.91
N LEU A 270 -26.75 33.77 -14.11
CA LEU A 270 -27.14 33.02 -12.91
C LEU A 270 -27.55 31.57 -13.24
N ILE A 271 -28.34 31.36 -14.30
CA ILE A 271 -28.70 30.01 -14.77
C ILE A 271 -27.45 29.19 -15.13
N LYS A 272 -26.49 29.79 -15.83
CA LYS A 272 -25.25 29.11 -16.22
C LYS A 272 -24.36 28.79 -15.03
N ARG A 273 -24.27 29.71 -14.05
CA ARG A 273 -23.56 29.51 -12.79
C ARG A 273 -24.19 28.37 -11.97
N ASP A 274 -25.52 28.29 -11.91
CA ASP A 274 -26.21 27.19 -11.24
C ASP A 274 -25.87 25.82 -11.86
N TYR A 275 -25.74 25.74 -13.20
CA TYR A 275 -25.27 24.49 -13.83
C TYR A 275 -23.83 24.14 -13.47
N VAL A 276 -22.95 25.13 -13.26
CA VAL A 276 -21.59 24.89 -12.77
C VAL A 276 -21.64 24.31 -11.36
N LEU A 277 -22.40 24.93 -10.45
CA LEU A 277 -22.57 24.45 -9.07
C LEU A 277 -23.15 23.02 -9.01
N GLN A 278 -24.13 22.71 -9.87
CA GLN A 278 -24.66 21.35 -9.99
C GLN A 278 -23.58 20.33 -10.40
N MET A 279 -22.67 20.71 -11.29
CA MET A 279 -21.55 19.85 -11.68
C MET A 279 -20.53 19.68 -10.56
N GLU A 280 -20.24 20.74 -9.80
CA GLU A 280 -19.38 20.67 -8.61
C GLU A 280 -19.94 19.69 -7.58
N ASN A 281 -21.25 19.76 -7.32
CA ASN A 281 -21.93 18.82 -6.42
C ASN A 281 -21.88 17.37 -6.92
N LYS A 282 -22.03 17.14 -8.23
CA LYS A 282 -21.90 15.80 -8.82
C LYS A 282 -20.48 15.26 -8.66
N ILE A 283 -19.47 16.07 -8.96
CA ILE A 283 -18.06 15.72 -8.77
C ILE A 283 -17.82 15.37 -7.29
N ALA A 284 -18.31 16.21 -6.38
CA ALA A 284 -18.16 15.98 -4.94
C ALA A 284 -18.77 14.65 -4.51
N ALA A 285 -19.98 14.34 -4.99
CA ALA A 285 -20.62 13.05 -4.73
C ALA A 285 -19.81 11.87 -5.28
N THR A 286 -19.27 11.97 -6.50
CA THR A 286 -18.45 10.90 -7.10
C THR A 286 -17.11 10.72 -6.40
N LEU A 287 -16.47 11.80 -5.94
CA LEU A 287 -15.28 11.71 -5.08
C LEU A 287 -15.59 11.04 -3.74
N ASN A 288 -16.78 11.28 -3.18
CA ASN A 288 -17.20 10.57 -1.96
C ASN A 288 -17.46 9.08 -2.24
N LYS A 289 -18.04 8.71 -3.39
CA LYS A 289 -18.15 7.30 -3.82
C LYS A 289 -16.77 6.66 -3.92
N LEU A 290 -15.80 7.37 -4.51
CA LEU A 290 -14.41 6.90 -4.60
C LEU A 290 -13.84 6.62 -3.21
N ARG A 291 -13.99 7.58 -2.27
CA ARG A 291 -13.55 7.42 -0.89
C ARG A 291 -14.12 6.15 -0.25
N VAL A 292 -15.43 5.92 -0.38
CA VAL A 292 -16.09 4.73 0.16
C VAL A 292 -15.59 3.44 -0.48
N ALA A 293 -15.37 3.43 -1.80
CA ALA A 293 -14.89 2.25 -2.52
C ALA A 293 -13.42 1.88 -2.20
N LEU A 294 -12.64 2.81 -1.65
CA LEU A 294 -11.25 2.61 -1.28
C LEU A 294 -11.04 2.15 0.18
N ILE A 295 -12.09 2.19 1.02
CA ILE A 295 -12.09 1.64 2.39
C ILE A 295 -12.13 0.12 2.32
#